data_AF-A0A2I0AAV5-F1
#
_entry.id   AF-A0A2I0AAV5-F1
#
_cell.length_a   1.000
_cell.length_b   1.000
_cell.length_c   1.000
_cell.angle_alpha   90.00
_cell.angle_beta   90.00
_cell.angle_gamma   90.00
#
_symmetry.space_group_name_H-M   'P 1'
#
loop_
_entity.id
_entity.type
_entity.pdbx_description
1 polymer ?
#
loop_
_entity_poly.entity_id
_entity_poly.type
_entity_poly.pdbx_seq_one_letter_code
_entity_poly.pdbx_strand_id
1 'polypeptide(L)'
;MDRAIELFQKMHPQHFEGTTDPIVAENWLEKMEKVFDGMRCPNDRKVSLVVTVLDGEGNDWWKHYRRIHFRDRPVEAISWEEFVKAFRQKYVPHSARIKMRVELERLVQRNMTVPEYEAKFTSLSKFVPQLVSTEEDNCYMFQKGLRDSIRAAVILTLARDYSQLVEVATLIEQDQQVNL
;
A
#
# COMPACT_ATOMS: atom_id res chain seq x y z
N MET A 1 -2.67 34.39 1.16
CA MET A 1 -2.03 33.06 1.04
C MET A 1 -3.00 32.18 0.28
N ASP A 2 -2.52 31.22 -0.50
CA ASP A 2 -3.40 30.41 -1.35
C ASP A 2 -4.27 29.48 -0.49
N ARG A 3 -5.60 29.55 -0.66
CA ARG A 3 -6.58 28.79 0.14
C ARG A 3 -6.31 27.29 0.14
N ALA A 4 -5.80 26.71 -0.96
CA ALA A 4 -5.49 25.29 -0.98
C ALA A 4 -4.23 24.95 -0.18
N ILE A 5 -3.24 25.85 -0.11
CA ILE A 5 -2.05 25.67 0.75
C ILE A 5 -2.47 25.71 2.22
N GLU A 6 -3.31 26.67 2.61
CA GLU A 6 -3.83 26.76 3.98
C GLU A 6 -4.63 25.52 4.37
N LEU A 7 -5.50 25.03 3.48
CA LEU A 7 -6.27 23.82 3.72
C LEU A 7 -5.36 22.59 3.78
N PHE A 8 -4.39 22.47 2.88
CA PHE A 8 -3.41 21.38 2.89
C PHE A 8 -2.66 21.34 4.21
N GLN A 9 -2.15 22.48 4.71
CA GLN A 9 -1.47 22.57 6.00
C GLN A 9 -2.39 22.20 7.18
N LYS A 10 -3.66 22.61 7.14
CA LYS A 10 -4.67 22.23 8.17
C LYS A 10 -4.98 20.73 8.18
N MET A 11 -4.76 20.03 7.07
CA MET A 11 -4.88 18.56 7.01
C MET A 11 -3.66 17.86 7.63
N HIS A 12 -2.67 18.62 8.14
CA HIS A 12 -1.44 18.11 8.77
C HIS A 12 -0.74 17.04 7.91
N PRO A 13 -0.31 17.43 6.69
CA PRO A 13 0.27 16.49 5.76
C PRO A 13 1.58 15.96 6.32
N GLN A 14 1.78 14.65 6.24
CA GLN A 14 2.99 14.01 6.73
C GLN A 14 4.18 14.42 5.86
N HIS A 15 5.28 14.86 6.49
CA HIS A 15 6.54 15.09 5.79
C HIS A 15 7.18 13.78 5.32
N PHE A 16 7.95 13.85 4.24
CA PHE A 16 8.68 12.71 3.70
C PHE A 16 10.14 13.04 3.49
N GLU A 17 10.96 12.49 4.38
CA GLU A 17 12.42 12.65 4.36
C GLU A 17 13.13 11.70 3.38
N GLY A 18 12.40 10.73 2.80
CA GLY A 18 12.98 9.58 2.10
C GLY A 18 12.97 8.32 2.97
N THR A 19 13.03 7.15 2.33
CA THR A 19 13.12 5.85 3.02
C THR A 19 13.65 4.78 2.07
N THR A 20 14.26 3.73 2.62
CA THR A 20 14.59 2.51 1.87
C THR A 20 13.50 1.44 1.95
N ASP A 21 12.49 1.64 2.80
CA ASP A 21 11.38 0.71 2.96
C ASP A 21 10.24 1.06 1.97
N PRO A 22 9.96 0.18 0.99
CA PRO A 22 8.91 0.42 0.00
C PRO A 22 7.51 0.50 0.62
N ILE A 23 7.27 -0.17 1.75
CA ILE A 23 5.97 -0.14 2.45
C ILE A 23 5.74 1.25 3.06
N VAL A 24 6.76 1.80 3.71
CA VAL A 24 6.68 3.15 4.28
C VAL A 24 6.46 4.20 3.19
N ALA A 25 7.16 4.08 2.07
CA ALA A 25 7.02 4.99 0.94
C ALA A 25 5.62 4.95 0.31
N GLU A 26 5.11 3.75 0.02
CA GLU A 26 3.78 3.58 -0.57
C GLU A 26 2.67 4.06 0.37
N ASN A 27 2.78 3.73 1.67
CA ASN A 27 1.83 4.20 2.68
C ASN A 27 1.83 5.73 2.80
N TRP A 28 2.98 6.39 2.67
CA TRP A 28 3.03 7.85 2.64
C TRP A 28 2.31 8.42 1.41
N LEU A 29 2.53 7.82 0.24
CA LEU A 29 1.87 8.25 -1.00
C LEU A 29 0.34 8.09 -0.90
N GLU A 30 -0.16 6.95 -0.41
CA GLU A 30 -1.59 6.71 -0.18
C GLU A 30 -2.20 7.74 0.79
N LYS A 31 -1.46 8.14 1.83
CA LYS A 31 -1.92 9.20 2.75
C LYS A 31 -2.03 10.55 2.05
N MET A 32 -1.10 10.89 1.18
CA MET A 32 -1.17 12.14 0.40
C MET A 32 -2.38 12.12 -0.54
N GLU A 33 -2.66 11.00 -1.19
CA GLU A 33 -3.85 10.84 -2.03
C GLU A 33 -5.14 11.07 -1.22
N LYS A 34 -5.25 10.48 -0.02
CA LYS A 34 -6.38 10.71 0.90
C LYS A 34 -6.53 12.18 1.31
N VAL A 35 -5.43 12.87 1.58
CA VAL A 35 -5.45 14.31 1.88
C VAL A 35 -5.99 15.09 0.69
N PHE A 36 -5.49 14.80 -0.52
CA PHE A 36 -5.94 15.46 -1.75
C PHE A 36 -7.42 15.20 -2.05
N ASP A 37 -7.90 13.98 -1.84
CA ASP A 37 -9.31 13.64 -2.03
C ASP A 37 -10.19 14.37 -1.01
N GLY A 38 -9.79 14.37 0.27
CA GLY A 38 -10.51 15.06 1.35
C GLY A 38 -10.67 16.57 1.10
N MET A 39 -9.65 17.21 0.53
CA MET A 39 -9.69 18.63 0.18
C MET A 39 -10.23 18.91 -1.25
N ARG A 40 -10.57 17.87 -2.02
CA ARG A 40 -10.95 17.95 -3.44
C ARG A 40 -9.92 18.71 -4.29
N CYS A 41 -8.64 18.37 -4.11
CA CYS A 41 -7.52 19.05 -4.75
C CYS A 41 -7.54 18.85 -6.28
N PRO A 42 -7.50 19.94 -7.07
CA PRO A 42 -7.28 19.86 -8.52
C PRO A 42 -5.96 19.16 -8.88
N ASN A 43 -5.94 18.40 -9.97
CA ASN A 43 -4.77 17.58 -10.37
C ASN A 43 -3.51 18.42 -10.66
N ASP A 44 -3.67 19.59 -11.27
CA ASP A 44 -2.61 20.57 -11.57
C ASP A 44 -1.97 21.19 -10.31
N ARG A 45 -2.58 20.99 -9.14
CA ARG A 45 -2.10 21.52 -7.86
C ARG A 45 -1.45 20.48 -6.94
N LYS A 46 -1.72 19.20 -7.16
CA LYS A 46 -1.27 18.11 -6.28
C LYS A 46 0.25 18.09 -6.14
N VAL A 47 0.98 18.21 -7.25
CA VAL A 47 2.45 18.19 -7.23
C VAL A 47 2.98 19.44 -6.51
N SER A 48 2.47 20.64 -6.81
CA SER A 48 2.92 21.86 -6.12
C SER A 48 2.67 21.82 -4.61
N LEU A 49 1.65 21.11 -4.12
CA LEU A 49 1.44 20.87 -2.69
C LEU A 49 2.37 19.80 -2.12
N VAL A 50 2.48 18.64 -2.78
CA VAL A 50 3.27 17.51 -2.25
C VAL A 50 4.75 17.87 -2.10
N VAL A 51 5.29 18.69 -3.00
CA VAL A 51 6.71 19.07 -2.95
C VAL A 51 7.05 19.95 -1.76
N THR A 52 6.06 20.59 -1.13
CA THR A 52 6.26 21.41 0.08
C THR A 52 6.49 20.56 1.34
N VAL A 53 6.13 19.27 1.29
CA VAL A 53 6.29 18.32 2.40
C VAL A 53 7.36 17.26 2.13
N LEU A 54 8.05 17.35 0.98
CA LEU A 54 9.28 16.63 0.76
C LEU A 54 10.40 17.34 1.54
N ASP A 55 11.13 16.59 2.34
CA ASP A 55 12.25 17.09 3.12
C ASP A 55 13.46 16.16 2.98
N GLY A 56 14.62 16.53 3.51
CA GLY A 56 15.82 15.69 3.53
C GLY A 56 16.16 15.05 2.18
N GLU A 57 16.43 13.73 2.20
CA GLU A 57 16.75 12.95 0.98
C GLU A 57 15.58 12.96 -0.02
N GLY A 58 14.34 12.98 0.47
CA GLY A 58 13.12 13.08 -0.33
C GLY A 58 13.12 14.31 -1.24
N ASN A 59 13.45 15.47 -0.67
CA ASN A 59 13.54 16.72 -1.42
C ASN A 59 14.74 16.73 -2.39
N ASP A 60 15.90 16.24 -1.95
CA ASP A 60 17.11 16.18 -2.76
C ASP A 60 16.93 15.27 -3.99
N TRP A 61 16.30 14.10 -3.79
CA TRP A 61 15.88 13.23 -4.88
C TRP A 61 14.98 13.95 -5.87
N TRP A 62 13.95 14.65 -5.38
CA TRP A 62 12.98 15.28 -6.26
C TRP A 62 13.60 16.39 -7.11
N LYS A 63 14.45 17.24 -6.51
CA LYS A 63 15.22 18.27 -7.22
C LYS A 63 16.10 17.64 -8.29
N HIS A 64 16.82 16.58 -7.96
CA HIS A 64 17.68 15.88 -8.91
C HIS A 64 16.88 15.26 -10.06
N TYR A 65 15.79 14.54 -9.74
CA TYR A 65 14.95 13.86 -10.72
C TYR A 65 14.30 14.86 -11.68
N ARG A 66 13.81 16.00 -11.17
CA ARG A 66 13.25 17.07 -12.00
C ARG A 66 14.24 17.65 -12.99
N ARG A 67 15.46 17.92 -12.55
CA ARG A 67 16.52 18.44 -13.43
C ARG A 67 16.80 17.48 -14.59
N ILE A 68 16.90 16.19 -14.31
CA ILE A 68 17.27 15.18 -15.32
C ILE A 68 16.10 14.80 -16.23
N HIS A 69 14.92 14.56 -15.67
CA HIS A 69 13.79 13.96 -16.41
C HIS A 69 12.73 14.97 -16.84
N PHE A 70 12.56 16.08 -16.12
CA PHE A 70 11.58 17.12 -16.42
C PHE A 70 12.21 18.42 -16.93
N ARG A 71 13.54 18.47 -17.07
CA ARG A 71 14.33 19.63 -17.52
C ARG A 71 13.94 20.91 -16.77
N ASP A 72 13.69 20.77 -15.46
CA ASP A 72 13.25 21.84 -14.56
C ASP A 72 12.03 22.64 -15.05
N ARG A 73 11.15 22.04 -15.87
CA ARG A 73 9.87 22.67 -16.20
C ARG A 73 9.07 23.00 -14.93
N PRO A 74 8.15 23.98 -14.98
CA PRO A 74 7.34 24.38 -13.84
C PRO A 74 6.67 23.18 -13.16
N VAL A 75 6.57 23.21 -11.83
CA VAL A 75 6.01 22.08 -11.06
C VAL A 75 4.54 21.85 -11.43
N GLU A 76 3.83 22.93 -11.73
CA GLU A 76 2.43 22.98 -12.17
C GLU A 76 2.22 22.28 -13.52
N ALA A 77 3.28 22.12 -14.31
CA ALA A 77 3.27 21.41 -15.59
C ALA A 77 3.61 19.91 -15.44
N ILE A 78 3.88 19.42 -14.23
CA ILE A 78 4.08 18.01 -13.93
C ILE A 78 2.76 17.45 -13.38
N SER A 79 2.23 16.41 -14.02
CA SER A 79 0.99 15.78 -13.57
C SER A 79 1.22 14.95 -12.30
N TRP A 80 0.15 14.72 -11.54
CA TRP A 80 0.21 13.83 -10.38
C TRP A 80 0.67 12.41 -10.76
N GLU A 81 0.21 11.89 -11.90
CA GLU A 81 0.57 10.57 -12.41
C GLU A 81 2.07 10.49 -12.76
N GLU A 82 2.65 11.55 -13.31
CA GLU A 82 4.09 11.64 -13.56
C GLU A 82 4.90 11.65 -12.26
N PHE A 83 4.44 12.39 -11.25
CA PHE A 83 5.05 12.39 -9.91
C PHE A 83 4.98 10.99 -9.28
N VAL A 84 3.80 10.37 -9.23
CA VAL A 84 3.58 9.02 -8.67
C VAL A 84 4.48 8.00 -9.36
N LYS A 85 4.58 8.07 -10.69
CA LYS A 85 5.46 7.18 -11.46
C LYS A 85 6.93 7.37 -11.06
N ALA A 86 7.40 8.61 -10.99
CA ALA A 86 8.77 8.92 -10.57
C ALA A 86 9.05 8.45 -9.14
N PHE A 87 8.11 8.72 -8.21
CA PHE A 87 8.20 8.35 -6.81
C PHE A 87 8.30 6.84 -6.64
N ARG A 88 7.38 6.08 -7.24
CA ARG A 88 7.40 4.60 -7.19
C ARG A 88 8.62 4.02 -7.90
N GLN A 89 9.16 4.66 -8.94
CA GLN A 89 10.42 4.21 -9.56
C GLN A 89 11.62 4.28 -8.59
N LYS A 90 11.70 5.33 -7.75
CA LYS A 90 12.77 5.49 -6.76
C LYS A 90 12.55 4.64 -5.52
N TYR A 91 11.35 4.71 -4.91
CA TYR A 91 11.11 4.18 -3.57
C TYR A 91 10.43 2.81 -3.55
N VAL A 92 9.75 2.43 -4.64
CA VAL A 92 9.09 1.12 -4.79
C VAL A 92 9.58 0.44 -6.08
N PRO A 93 10.90 0.26 -6.27
CA PRO A 93 11.47 -0.22 -7.52
C PRO A 93 10.98 -1.63 -7.87
N HIS A 94 11.21 -2.04 -9.12
CA HIS A 94 10.78 -3.36 -9.60
C HIS A 94 11.32 -4.51 -8.73
N SER A 95 12.57 -4.42 -8.27
CA SER A 95 13.17 -5.40 -7.35
C SER A 95 12.43 -5.50 -6.02
N ALA A 96 12.00 -4.38 -5.45
CA ALA A 96 11.18 -4.35 -4.24
C ALA A 96 9.82 -5.02 -4.48
N ARG A 97 9.16 -4.74 -5.62
CA ARG A 97 7.90 -5.40 -5.97
C ARG A 97 8.06 -6.91 -6.18
N ILE A 98 9.16 -7.37 -6.79
CA ILE A 98 9.49 -8.80 -6.89
C ILE A 98 9.67 -9.40 -5.50
N LYS A 99 10.39 -8.72 -4.60
CA LYS A 99 10.57 -9.19 -3.22
C LYS A 99 9.23 -9.35 -2.49
N MET A 100 8.34 -8.36 -2.60
CA MET A 100 6.98 -8.42 -2.02
C MET A 100 6.15 -9.56 -2.64
N ARG A 101 6.29 -9.81 -3.95
CA ARG A 101 5.68 -10.97 -4.62
C ARG A 101 6.11 -12.27 -3.99
N VAL A 102 7.42 -12.49 -3.90
CA VAL A 102 8.00 -13.71 -3.32
C VAL A 102 7.59 -13.86 -1.87
N GLU A 103 7.51 -12.76 -1.12
CA GLU A 103 7.05 -12.77 0.27
C GLU A 103 5.58 -13.18 0.38
N LEU A 104 4.70 -12.65 -0.48
CA LEU A 104 3.28 -13.04 -0.52
C LEU A 104 3.11 -14.50 -0.92
N GLU A 105 3.80 -14.95 -1.97
CA GLU A 105 3.71 -16.34 -2.47
C GLU A 105 4.16 -17.38 -1.44
N ARG A 106 5.05 -16.98 -0.52
CA ARG A 106 5.57 -17.81 0.58
C ARG A 106 4.90 -17.51 1.92
N LEU A 107 3.94 -16.58 1.95
CA LEU A 107 3.27 -16.19 3.18
C LEU A 107 2.44 -17.37 3.67
N VAL A 108 2.66 -17.73 4.92
CA VAL A 108 1.93 -18.76 5.64
C VAL A 108 1.66 -18.26 7.05
N GLN A 109 0.50 -18.61 7.60
CA GLN A 109 0.01 -18.17 8.91
C GLN A 109 1.01 -18.52 10.03
N ARG A 110 1.54 -19.75 10.05
CA ARG A 110 2.48 -20.24 11.09
C ARG A 110 1.97 -19.94 12.50
N ASN A 111 2.65 -19.05 13.24
CA ASN A 111 2.34 -18.69 14.61
C ASN A 111 1.52 -17.40 14.72
N MET A 112 1.19 -16.76 13.59
CA MET A 112 0.30 -15.61 13.57
C MET A 112 -1.13 -16.08 13.83
N THR A 113 -1.88 -15.25 14.54
CA THR A 113 -3.35 -15.33 14.52
C THR A 113 -3.86 -15.06 13.11
N VAL A 114 -5.07 -15.50 12.78
CA VAL A 114 -5.72 -15.21 11.49
C VAL A 114 -5.76 -13.70 11.21
N PRO A 115 -6.13 -12.82 12.17
CA PRO A 115 -6.07 -11.37 11.96
C PRO A 115 -4.66 -10.82 11.65
N GLU A 116 -3.62 -11.32 12.33
CA GLU A 116 -2.23 -10.90 12.04
C GLU A 116 -1.78 -11.37 10.66
N TYR A 117 -2.13 -12.60 10.28
CA TYR A 117 -1.87 -13.14 8.96
C TYR A 117 -2.60 -12.32 7.87
N GLU A 118 -3.86 -11.96 8.10
CA GLU A 118 -4.67 -11.13 7.20
C GLU A 118 -4.11 -9.72 7.03
N ALA A 119 -3.69 -9.08 8.12
CA ALA A 119 -3.06 -7.77 8.06
C ALA A 119 -1.78 -7.81 7.21
N LYS A 120 -0.96 -8.86 7.38
CA LYS A 120 0.26 -9.05 6.59
C LYS A 120 -0.04 -9.37 5.13
N PHE A 121 -1.00 -10.25 4.87
CA PHE A 121 -1.46 -10.60 3.53
C PHE A 121 -1.94 -9.35 2.78
N THR A 122 -2.86 -8.59 3.38
CA THR A 122 -3.40 -7.34 2.82
C THR A 122 -2.30 -6.33 2.52
N SER A 123 -1.33 -6.15 3.42
CA SER A 123 -0.21 -5.22 3.20
C SER A 123 0.66 -5.62 2.00
N LEU A 124 0.90 -6.91 1.78
CA LEU A 124 1.72 -7.40 0.67
C LEU A 124 0.96 -7.37 -0.66
N SER A 125 -0.32 -7.74 -0.64
CA SER A 125 -1.21 -7.81 -1.82
C SER A 125 -1.28 -6.50 -2.59
N LYS A 126 -1.20 -5.35 -1.90
CA LYS A 126 -1.14 -4.01 -2.52
C LYS A 126 -0.02 -3.85 -3.57
N PHE A 127 1.12 -4.51 -3.36
CA PHE A 127 2.28 -4.40 -4.26
C PHE A 127 2.22 -5.34 -5.45
N VAL A 128 1.32 -6.32 -5.40
CA VAL A 128 1.20 -7.40 -6.38
C VAL A 128 -0.26 -7.70 -6.74
N PRO A 129 -1.03 -6.69 -7.18
CA PRO A 129 -2.46 -6.83 -7.46
C PRO A 129 -2.76 -7.93 -8.49
N GLN A 130 -1.81 -8.28 -9.35
CA GLN A 130 -1.93 -9.37 -10.31
C GLN A 130 -2.06 -10.78 -9.69
N LEU A 131 -1.69 -10.98 -8.42
CA LEU A 131 -1.85 -12.26 -7.73
C LEU A 131 -3.19 -12.38 -6.99
N VAL A 132 -3.90 -11.26 -6.85
CA VAL A 132 -5.18 -11.16 -6.12
C VAL A 132 -6.18 -10.37 -6.96
N SER A 133 -6.09 -10.53 -8.29
CA SER A 133 -6.82 -9.70 -9.25
C SER A 133 -8.32 -9.97 -9.29
N THR A 134 -8.72 -11.15 -8.84
CA THR A 134 -10.11 -11.59 -8.73
C THR A 134 -10.40 -12.01 -7.30
N GLU A 135 -11.69 -12.00 -6.93
CA GLU A 135 -12.12 -12.51 -5.63
C GLU A 135 -11.66 -13.97 -5.42
N GLU A 136 -11.72 -14.79 -6.48
CA GLU A 136 -11.28 -16.18 -6.48
C GLU A 136 -9.77 -16.30 -6.23
N ASP A 137 -8.93 -15.53 -6.93
CA ASP A 137 -7.47 -15.52 -6.71
C ASP A 137 -7.14 -15.06 -5.29
N ASN A 138 -7.85 -14.05 -4.80
CA ASN A 138 -7.65 -13.48 -3.47
C ASN A 138 -7.96 -14.51 -2.37
N CYS A 139 -9.13 -15.16 -2.47
CA CYS A 139 -9.53 -16.27 -1.59
C CYS A 139 -8.54 -17.43 -1.66
N TYR A 140 -8.16 -17.86 -2.87
CA TYR A 140 -7.22 -18.96 -3.07
C TYR A 140 -5.87 -18.68 -2.40
N MET A 141 -5.30 -17.50 -2.65
CA MET A 141 -4.00 -17.11 -2.11
C MET A 141 -4.02 -17.02 -0.58
N PHE A 142 -5.07 -16.43 -0.01
CA PHE A 142 -5.22 -16.37 1.44
C PHE A 142 -5.39 -17.76 2.06
N GLN A 143 -6.30 -18.57 1.51
CA GLN A 143 -6.59 -19.93 1.99
C GLN A 143 -5.35 -20.83 1.94
N LYS A 144 -4.54 -20.72 0.87
CA LYS A 144 -3.32 -21.51 0.68
C LYS A 144 -2.32 -21.33 1.84
N GLY A 145 -2.23 -20.13 2.41
CA GLY A 145 -1.29 -19.84 3.50
C GLY A 145 -1.84 -20.14 4.91
N LEU A 146 -3.13 -20.45 5.07
CA LEU A 146 -3.70 -20.85 6.36
C LEU A 146 -3.06 -22.13 6.91
N ARG A 147 -3.00 -22.24 8.24
CA ARG A 147 -2.62 -23.48 8.94
C ARG A 147 -3.50 -24.63 8.50
N ASP A 148 -2.93 -25.83 8.39
CA ASP A 148 -3.61 -27.02 7.85
C ASP A 148 -4.94 -27.33 8.56
N SER A 149 -4.99 -27.19 9.90
CA SER A 149 -6.21 -27.41 10.69
C SER A 149 -7.34 -26.45 10.32
N ILE A 150 -7.04 -25.17 10.14
CA ILE A 150 -8.01 -24.14 9.77
C ILE A 150 -8.37 -24.29 8.28
N ARG A 151 -7.37 -24.47 7.42
CA ARG A 151 -7.55 -24.60 5.97
C ARG A 151 -8.50 -25.75 5.61
N ALA A 152 -8.35 -26.90 6.26
CA ALA A 152 -9.21 -28.05 6.01
C ALA A 152 -10.68 -27.75 6.33
N ALA A 153 -10.96 -27.05 7.43
CA ALA A 153 -12.31 -26.66 7.82
C ALA A 153 -12.89 -25.54 6.93
N VAL A 154 -12.08 -24.55 6.55
CA VAL A 154 -12.48 -23.48 5.61
C VAL A 154 -12.85 -24.04 4.23
N ILE A 155 -12.11 -25.03 3.71
CA ILE A 155 -12.43 -25.66 2.41
C ILE A 155 -13.85 -26.24 2.40
N LEU A 156 -14.32 -26.79 3.52
CA LEU A 156 -15.65 -27.39 3.63
C LEU A 156 -16.78 -26.35 3.59
N THR A 157 -16.51 -25.08 3.88
CA THR A 157 -17.53 -24.03 3.81
C THR A 157 -17.77 -23.53 2.39
N LEU A 158 -16.84 -23.82 1.46
CA LEU A 158 -16.88 -23.35 0.07
C LEU A 158 -17.06 -21.83 -0.04
N ALA A 159 -16.50 -21.08 0.93
CA ALA A 159 -16.54 -19.61 0.93
C ALA A 159 -15.95 -19.06 -0.38
N ARG A 160 -16.70 -18.17 -1.05
CA ARG A 160 -16.32 -17.58 -2.34
C ARG A 160 -15.94 -16.12 -2.25
N ASP A 161 -16.29 -15.46 -1.15
CA ASP A 161 -15.91 -14.09 -0.86
C ASP A 161 -14.84 -14.05 0.24
N TYR A 162 -13.91 -13.11 0.10
CA TYR A 162 -12.74 -12.97 0.95
C TYR A 162 -13.14 -12.66 2.39
N SER A 163 -14.15 -11.79 2.56
CA SER A 163 -14.63 -11.38 3.90
C SER A 163 -15.17 -12.57 4.69
N GLN A 164 -16.02 -13.40 4.08
CA GLN A 164 -16.56 -14.60 4.70
C GLN A 164 -15.45 -15.62 5.00
N LEU A 165 -14.50 -15.79 4.07
CA LEU A 165 -13.38 -16.70 4.27
C LEU A 165 -12.54 -16.32 5.51
N VAL A 166 -12.21 -15.03 5.65
CA VAL A 166 -11.48 -14.51 6.81
C VAL A 166 -12.28 -14.69 8.10
N GLU A 167 -13.57 -14.37 8.09
CA GLU A 167 -14.46 -14.52 9.26
C GLU A 167 -14.51 -15.99 9.72
N VAL A 168 -14.77 -16.92 8.79
CA VAL A 168 -14.80 -18.36 9.08
C VAL A 168 -13.47 -18.85 9.63
N ALA A 169 -12.35 -18.46 9.00
CA ALA A 169 -11.02 -18.83 9.48
C ALA A 169 -10.76 -18.34 10.91
N THR A 170 -11.20 -17.11 11.23
CA THR A 170 -11.08 -16.51 12.55
C THR A 170 -11.90 -17.25 13.60
N LEU A 171 -13.16 -17.59 13.29
CA LEU A 171 -14.02 -18.36 14.19
C LEU A 171 -13.47 -19.76 14.49
N ILE A 172 -12.93 -20.45 13.48
CA ILE A 172 -12.29 -21.75 13.65
C ILE A 172 -11.04 -21.64 14.53
N GLU A 173 -10.23 -20.60 14.35
CA GLU A 173 -9.05 -20.37 15.18
C GLU A 173 -9.42 -20.15 16.65
N GLN A 174 -10.47 -19.38 16.92
CA GLN A 174 -10.97 -19.15 18.27
C GLN A 174 -11.46 -20.43 18.93
N ASP A 175 -12.23 -21.26 18.21
CA ASP A 175 -12.70 -22.56 18.71
C ASP A 175 -11.53 -23.50 19.04
N GLN A 176 -10.48 -23.54 18.20
CA GLN A 176 -9.28 -24.34 18.47
C GLN A 176 -8.51 -23.87 19.71
N GLN A 177 -8.55 -22.58 20.05
CA GLN A 177 -7.88 -22.04 21.24
C GLN A 177 -8.64 -22.30 22.54
N VAL A 178 -9.98 -22.40 22.48
CA VAL A 178 -10.82 -22.70 23.65
C VAL A 178 -10.73 -24.18 24.04
N ASN A 179 -10.38 -25.06 23.10
CA ASN A 179 -10.29 -26.51 23.28
C ASN A 179 -8.88 -27.01 23.65
N LEU A 180 -7.97 -26.11 24.06
CA LEU A 180 -6.62 -26.40 24.58
C LEU A 180 -6.54 -26.10 26.08
#